data_AF-A0A2T5EVE0-F1
#
_entry.id   AF-A0A2T5EVE0-F1
#
_cell.length_a   1.000
_cell.length_b   1.000
_cell.length_c   1.000
_cell.angle_alpha   90.00
_cell.angle_beta   90.00
_cell.angle_gamma   90.00
#
_symmetry.space_group_name_H-M   'P 1'
#
loop_
_entity.id
_entity.type
_entity.pdbx_description
1 polymer ?
#
loop_
_entity_poly.entity_id
_entity_poly.type
_entity_poly.pdbx_seq_one_letter_code
_entity_poly.pdbx_strand_id
1 'polypeptide(L)'
;MSSTEQTQPLISHLLELRNRLLRAIVAVLVVFIGLIYFANDIYEFVSAPLVDRLPEGATMIATDVASPFFTPLKLTLIASIFLAVPFILYQVWAFVAPGLYKHEKRLIMPLLASSSLLFYCGVAFAYFIVFPLVFGFFTAISLGGVEFATDISSYLDFVLALFFAFGIAFEVPVAIILLCWTGATTPKELAEKRPYIVVGAFIVGMMLTPPDMISQTLLAIPMCILFEIGLFFARFYVRKPDADEEEEAES
;
A
#
# COMPACT_ATOMS: atom_id res chain seq x y z
N MET A 1 39.27 6.62 -19.49
CA MET A 1 38.93 5.77 -18.32
C MET A 1 37.48 6.05 -17.89
N SER A 2 36.46 5.82 -18.74
CA SER A 2 35.14 6.43 -18.52
C SER A 2 33.91 5.54 -18.79
N SER A 3 34.05 4.23 -18.94
CA SER A 3 32.89 3.35 -19.22
C SER A 3 32.74 2.23 -18.19
N THR A 4 33.85 1.63 -17.76
CA THR A 4 33.86 0.44 -16.89
C THR A 4 33.53 0.76 -15.43
N GLU A 5 33.91 1.93 -14.92
CA GLU A 5 33.58 2.36 -13.55
C GLU A 5 32.13 2.77 -13.37
N GLN A 6 31.39 3.15 -14.42
CA GLN A 6 29.95 3.42 -14.34
C GLN A 6 29.08 2.16 -14.51
N THR A 7 29.61 1.08 -15.09
CA THR A 7 28.87 -0.19 -15.20
C THR A 7 28.82 -0.95 -13.87
N GLN A 8 29.88 -0.88 -13.06
CA GLN A 8 29.95 -1.50 -11.73
C GLN A 8 28.91 -0.96 -10.70
N PRO A 9 28.61 0.35 -10.60
CA PRO A 9 27.61 0.88 -9.67
C PRO A 9 26.17 0.49 -10.05
N LEU A 10 25.83 0.44 -11.35
CA LEU A 10 24.48 -0.01 -11.76
C LEU A 10 24.27 -1.50 -11.51
N ILE A 11 25.27 -2.34 -11.82
CA ILE A 11 25.21 -3.78 -11.56
C ILE A 11 25.13 -4.05 -10.05
N SER A 12 25.91 -3.35 -9.23
CA SER A 12 25.84 -3.50 -7.77
C SER A 12 24.51 -3.06 -7.18
N HIS A 13 23.92 -1.95 -7.65
CA HIS A 13 22.60 -1.50 -7.21
C HIS A 13 21.48 -2.49 -7.61
N LEU A 14 21.54 -3.07 -8.81
CA LEU A 14 20.60 -4.12 -9.24
C LEU A 14 20.76 -5.41 -8.43
N LEU A 15 21.99 -5.81 -8.11
CA LEU A 15 22.26 -6.96 -7.25
C LEU A 15 21.74 -6.74 -5.82
N GLU A 16 21.85 -5.52 -5.32
CA GLU A 16 21.30 -5.13 -4.03
C GLU A 16 19.77 -5.23 -4.02
N LEU A 17 19.09 -4.69 -5.04
CA LEU A 17 17.63 -4.80 -5.19
C LEU A 17 17.18 -6.26 -5.21
N ARG A 18 17.83 -7.10 -6.03
CA ARG A 18 17.54 -8.53 -6.11
C ARG A 18 17.66 -9.20 -4.74
N ASN A 19 18.77 -8.98 -4.04
CA ASN A 19 19.02 -9.62 -2.76
C ASN A 19 17.99 -9.21 -1.69
N ARG A 20 17.59 -7.93 -1.69
CA ARG A 20 16.58 -7.41 -0.77
C ARG A 20 15.19 -7.94 -1.08
N LEU A 21 14.83 -7.98 -2.37
CA LEU A 21 13.58 -8.58 -2.83
C LEU A 21 13.50 -10.07 -2.45
N LEU A 22 14.59 -10.84 -2.64
CA LEU A 22 14.63 -12.24 -2.22
C LEU A 22 14.45 -12.41 -0.71
N ARG A 23 15.07 -11.54 0.12
CA ARG A 23 14.86 -11.58 1.57
C ARG A 23 13.42 -11.28 1.96
N ALA A 24 12.79 -10.29 1.31
CA ALA A 24 11.38 -9.96 1.53
C ALA A 24 10.48 -11.14 1.16
N ILE A 25 10.70 -11.77 0.01
CA ILE A 25 9.97 -12.98 -0.42
C ILE A 25 10.17 -14.13 0.59
N VAL A 26 11.41 -14.40 1.01
CA VAL A 26 11.70 -15.45 1.99
C VAL A 26 11.00 -15.17 3.32
N ALA A 27 10.99 -13.92 3.79
CA ALA A 27 10.28 -13.55 5.01
C ALA A 27 8.77 -13.84 4.91
N VAL A 28 8.13 -13.46 3.79
CA VAL A 28 6.72 -13.78 3.52
C VAL A 28 6.50 -15.29 3.50
N LEU A 29 7.36 -16.06 2.83
CA LEU A 29 7.25 -17.50 2.75
C LEU A 29 7.42 -18.18 4.12
N VAL A 30 8.33 -17.71 4.96
CA VAL A 30 8.51 -18.23 6.32
C VAL A 30 7.26 -18.01 7.17
N VAL A 31 6.68 -16.81 7.12
CA VAL A 31 5.41 -16.52 7.81
C VAL A 31 4.29 -17.38 7.24
N PHE A 32 4.20 -17.51 5.92
CA PHE A 32 3.18 -18.31 5.25
C PHE A 32 3.25 -19.79 5.62
N ILE A 33 4.43 -20.39 5.63
CA ILE A 33 4.60 -21.80 6.04
C ILE A 33 4.20 -21.99 7.52
N GLY A 34 4.41 -20.98 8.37
CA GLY A 34 3.95 -21.02 9.76
C GLY A 34 2.42 -20.91 9.90
N LEU A 35 1.75 -20.18 9.00
CA LEU A 35 0.31 -19.91 9.08
C LEU A 35 -0.55 -20.86 8.24
N ILE A 36 0.00 -21.54 7.23
CA ILE A 36 -0.76 -22.38 6.28
C ILE A 36 -1.56 -23.50 6.96
N TYR A 37 -1.05 -24.06 8.06
CA TYR A 37 -1.76 -25.08 8.83
C TYR A 37 -3.06 -24.54 9.45
N PHE A 38 -3.09 -23.25 9.78
CA PHE A 38 -4.23 -22.55 10.38
C PHE A 38 -5.08 -21.81 9.34
N ALA A 39 -4.92 -22.13 8.04
CA ALA A 39 -5.57 -21.38 6.96
C ALA A 39 -7.10 -21.34 7.09
N ASN A 40 -7.71 -22.45 7.51
CA ASN A 40 -9.16 -22.53 7.74
C ASN A 40 -9.60 -21.70 8.95
N ASP A 41 -8.82 -21.71 10.04
CA ASP A 41 -9.12 -20.93 11.25
C ASP A 41 -8.98 -19.42 10.98
N ILE A 42 -7.93 -19.02 10.24
CA ILE A 42 -7.74 -17.64 9.79
C ILE A 42 -8.90 -17.21 8.90
N TYR A 43 -9.33 -18.10 8.01
CA TYR A 43 -10.47 -17.86 7.14
C TYR A 43 -11.75 -17.65 7.92
N GLU A 44 -12.08 -18.51 8.88
CA GLU A 44 -13.27 -18.38 9.73
C GLU A 44 -13.21 -17.08 10.55
N PHE A 45 -12.05 -16.75 11.12
CA PHE A 45 -11.85 -15.54 11.90
C PHE A 45 -12.03 -14.26 11.06
N VAL A 46 -11.43 -14.19 9.87
CA VAL A 46 -11.52 -13.01 9.00
C VAL A 46 -12.89 -12.91 8.32
N SER A 47 -13.51 -14.04 8.00
CA SER A 47 -14.83 -14.07 7.34
C SER A 47 -15.99 -13.85 8.30
N ALA A 48 -15.86 -14.13 9.60
CA ALA A 48 -16.92 -13.89 10.59
C ALA A 48 -17.52 -12.45 10.53
N PRO A 49 -16.73 -11.37 10.62
CA PRO A 49 -17.27 -10.02 10.49
C PRO A 49 -17.73 -9.67 9.07
N LEU A 50 -17.25 -10.39 8.06
CA LEU A 50 -17.68 -10.22 6.67
C LEU A 50 -19.08 -10.84 6.46
N VAL A 51 -19.37 -11.97 7.12
CA VAL A 51 -20.69 -12.61 7.19
C VAL A 51 -21.67 -11.74 7.98
N ASP A 52 -21.27 -11.19 9.12
CA ASP A 52 -22.14 -10.36 9.98
C ASP A 52 -22.58 -9.05 9.32
N ARG A 53 -21.89 -8.61 8.25
CA ARG A 53 -22.22 -7.42 7.47
C ARG A 53 -22.98 -7.72 6.18
N LEU A 54 -23.26 -8.99 5.90
CA LEU A 54 -24.18 -9.38 4.84
C LEU A 54 -25.63 -9.09 5.26
N PRO A 55 -26.53 -8.72 4.32
CA PRO A 55 -27.96 -8.58 4.60
C PRO A 55 -28.54 -9.90 5.16
N GLU A 56 -29.51 -9.81 6.09
CA GLU A 56 -30.21 -10.99 6.61
C GLU A 56 -30.76 -11.84 5.45
N GLY A 57 -30.25 -13.09 5.31
CA GLY A 57 -30.64 -14.03 4.25
C GLY A 57 -29.65 -14.17 3.09
N ALA A 58 -28.58 -13.37 3.01
CA ALA A 58 -27.54 -13.56 2.01
C ALA A 58 -26.60 -14.71 2.40
N THR A 59 -26.60 -15.79 1.61
CA THR A 59 -25.68 -16.92 1.77
C THR A 59 -24.48 -16.73 0.84
N MET A 60 -23.26 -16.86 1.36
CA MET A 60 -22.07 -16.95 0.50
C MET A 60 -22.11 -18.26 -0.28
N ILE A 61 -22.09 -18.14 -1.61
CA ILE A 61 -22.00 -19.28 -2.51
C ILE A 61 -20.57 -19.38 -3.05
N ALA A 62 -20.09 -20.61 -3.22
CA ALA A 62 -18.90 -20.88 -4.01
C ALA A 62 -19.36 -21.25 -5.42
N THR A 63 -19.06 -20.40 -6.40
CA THR A 63 -19.43 -20.69 -7.80
C THR A 63 -18.49 -21.72 -8.43
N ASP A 64 -17.21 -21.69 -8.04
CA ASP A 64 -16.19 -22.64 -8.49
C ASP A 64 -15.97 -23.80 -7.49
N VAL A 65 -15.79 -25.01 -8.03
CA VAL A 65 -15.54 -26.24 -7.24
C VAL A 65 -14.25 -26.16 -6.42
N ALA A 66 -13.27 -25.37 -6.90
CA ALA A 66 -11.97 -25.24 -6.24
C ALA A 66 -11.91 -24.07 -5.22
N SER A 67 -12.92 -23.19 -5.19
CA SER A 67 -12.96 -22.03 -4.28
C SER A 67 -12.77 -22.40 -2.81
N PRO A 68 -13.43 -23.43 -2.25
CA PRO A 68 -13.26 -23.80 -0.85
C PRO A 68 -11.81 -24.19 -0.48
N PHE A 69 -11.01 -24.63 -1.46
CA PHE A 69 -9.61 -24.98 -1.25
C PHE A 69 -8.66 -23.78 -1.43
N PHE A 70 -8.83 -23.01 -2.50
CA PHE A 70 -7.90 -21.91 -2.83
C PHE A 70 -8.15 -20.65 -2.00
N THR A 71 -9.37 -20.41 -1.53
CA THR A 71 -9.74 -19.18 -0.84
C THR A 71 -9.04 -19.03 0.52
N PRO A 72 -9.06 -20.03 1.42
CA PRO A 72 -8.30 -19.95 2.68
C PRO A 72 -6.79 -19.83 2.45
N LEU A 73 -6.26 -20.51 1.42
CA LEU A 73 -4.84 -20.46 1.05
C LEU A 73 -4.43 -19.05 0.59
N LYS A 74 -5.23 -18.44 -0.29
CA LYS A 74 -5.02 -17.08 -0.80
C LYS A 74 -5.06 -16.06 0.33
N LEU A 75 -6.07 -16.15 1.19
CA LEU A 75 -6.20 -15.28 2.36
C LEU A 75 -4.97 -15.39 3.26
N THR A 76 -4.53 -16.61 3.55
CA THR A 76 -3.36 -16.86 4.39
C THR A 76 -2.08 -16.28 3.78
N LEU A 77 -1.93 -16.37 2.45
CA LEU A 77 -0.81 -15.74 1.74
C LEU A 77 -0.82 -14.23 1.91
N ILE A 78 -1.98 -13.56 1.71
CA ILE A 78 -2.08 -12.11 1.87
C ILE A 78 -1.88 -11.70 3.34
N ALA A 79 -2.45 -12.43 4.30
CA ALA A 79 -2.22 -12.20 5.73
C ALA A 79 -0.73 -12.31 6.08
N SER A 80 -0.03 -13.27 5.49
CA SER A 80 1.42 -13.44 5.67
C SER A 80 2.21 -12.26 5.12
N ILE A 81 1.80 -11.69 3.99
CA ILE A 81 2.38 -10.45 3.46
C ILE A 81 2.18 -9.32 4.48
N PHE A 82 0.98 -9.15 5.03
CA PHE A 82 0.67 -8.06 5.97
C PHE A 82 1.43 -8.18 7.28
N LEU A 83 1.64 -9.39 7.79
CA LEU A 83 2.52 -9.62 8.94
C LEU A 83 3.99 -9.34 8.61
N ALA A 84 4.42 -9.62 7.37
CA ALA A 84 5.79 -9.38 6.94
C ALA A 84 6.07 -7.91 6.56
N VAL A 85 5.06 -7.04 6.48
CA VAL A 85 5.19 -5.63 6.06
C VAL A 85 6.30 -4.86 6.80
N PRO A 86 6.45 -4.92 8.13
CA PRO A 86 7.53 -4.20 8.81
C PRO A 86 8.91 -4.60 8.29
N PHE A 87 9.10 -5.87 7.96
CA PHE A 87 10.34 -6.37 7.37
C PHE A 87 10.47 -5.99 5.88
N ILE A 88 9.37 -6.04 5.12
CA ILE A 88 9.35 -5.61 3.72
C ILE A 88 9.74 -4.12 3.62
N LEU A 89 9.08 -3.27 4.40
CA LEU A 89 9.39 -1.84 4.49
C LEU A 89 10.85 -1.63 4.91
N TYR A 90 11.36 -2.39 5.88
CA TYR A 90 12.78 -2.32 6.23
C TYR A 90 13.70 -2.60 5.04
N GLN A 91 13.42 -3.63 4.24
CA GLN A 91 14.24 -3.95 3.07
C GLN A 91 14.16 -2.85 1.99
N VAL A 92 12.95 -2.32 1.75
CA VAL A 92 12.71 -1.20 0.81
C VAL A 92 13.44 0.05 1.27
N TRP A 93 13.25 0.48 2.51
CA TRP A 93 13.89 1.71 3.02
C TRP A 93 15.39 1.56 3.12
N ALA A 94 15.89 0.41 3.53
CA ALA A 94 17.33 0.20 3.58
C ALA A 94 17.96 0.17 2.17
N PHE A 95 17.20 -0.06 1.09
CA PHE A 95 17.67 0.05 -0.30
C PHE A 95 17.82 1.50 -0.73
N VAL A 96 16.92 2.36 -0.26
CA VAL A 96 16.96 3.81 -0.54
C VAL A 96 17.99 4.52 0.35
N ALA A 97 18.18 4.03 1.58
CA ALA A 97 19.12 4.54 2.59
C ALA A 97 20.58 4.77 2.14
N PRO A 98 21.22 3.94 1.29
CA PRO A 98 22.60 4.21 0.83
C PRO A 98 22.76 5.50 0.02
N GLY A 99 21.70 6.03 -0.59
CA GLY A 99 21.70 7.36 -1.24
C GLY A 99 21.60 8.54 -0.28
N LEU A 100 21.32 8.27 1.00
CA LEU A 100 21.15 9.25 2.05
C LEU A 100 22.47 9.43 2.81
N TYR A 101 22.95 10.66 2.94
CA TYR A 101 24.25 10.98 3.52
C TYR A 101 24.47 10.25 4.87
N LYS A 102 25.68 9.70 5.04
CA LYS A 102 26.10 8.81 6.15
C LYS A 102 25.79 9.33 7.58
N HIS A 103 25.39 10.59 7.73
CA HIS A 103 25.03 11.23 9.00
C HIS A 103 23.54 11.12 9.39
N GLU A 104 22.64 10.66 8.51
CA GLU A 104 21.19 10.69 8.77
C GLU A 104 20.55 9.33 9.09
N LYS A 105 21.35 8.26 9.26
CA LYS A 105 20.86 6.91 9.57
C LYS A 105 19.91 6.83 10.79
N ARG A 106 20.00 7.79 11.72
CA ARG A 106 19.16 7.85 12.92
C ARG A 106 17.69 8.18 12.61
N LEU A 107 17.40 8.85 11.49
CA LEU A 107 16.03 9.20 11.08
C LEU A 107 15.32 8.07 10.32
N ILE A 108 16.06 7.08 9.81
CA ILE A 108 15.49 5.92 9.12
C ILE A 108 14.67 5.05 10.09
N MET A 109 15.15 4.87 11.32
CA MET A 109 14.45 4.03 12.31
C MET A 109 13.06 4.57 12.72
N PRO A 110 12.89 5.85 13.10
CA PRO A 110 11.56 6.40 13.38
C PRO A 110 10.68 6.46 12.13
N LEU A 111 11.25 6.69 10.94
CA LEU A 111 10.50 6.69 9.68
C LEU A 111 9.99 5.28 9.32
N LEU A 112 10.79 4.24 9.56
CA LEU A 112 10.38 2.84 9.39
C LEU A 112 9.28 2.44 10.38
N ALA A 113 9.41 2.84 11.65
CA ALA A 113 8.38 2.58 12.65
C ALA A 113 7.08 3.32 12.30
N SER A 114 7.19 4.58 11.84
CA SER A 114 6.05 5.39 11.44
C SER A 114 5.36 4.83 10.20
N SER A 115 6.11 4.44 9.16
CA SER A 115 5.54 3.77 7.97
C SER A 115 4.83 2.47 8.34
N SER A 116 5.49 1.59 9.09
CA SER A 116 4.87 0.34 9.55
C SER A 116 3.56 0.58 10.31
N LEU A 117 3.53 1.58 11.20
CA LEU A 117 2.31 1.99 11.89
C LEU A 117 1.26 2.52 10.91
N LEU A 118 1.66 3.37 9.97
CA LEU A 118 0.79 4.01 8.99
C LEU A 118 0.17 2.99 8.03
N PHE A 119 0.91 1.95 7.63
CA PHE A 119 0.38 0.81 6.88
C PHE A 119 -0.75 0.12 7.64
N TYR A 120 -0.53 -0.24 8.90
CA TYR A 120 -1.58 -0.88 9.72
C TYR A 120 -2.76 0.07 9.97
N CYS A 121 -2.51 1.36 10.14
CA CYS A 121 -3.57 2.37 10.16
C CYS A 121 -4.34 2.43 8.84
N GLY A 122 -3.67 2.26 7.70
CA GLY A 122 -4.29 2.20 6.38
C GLY A 122 -5.17 0.97 6.18
N VAL A 123 -4.70 -0.20 6.62
CA VAL A 123 -5.50 -1.43 6.64
C VAL A 123 -6.71 -1.28 7.57
N ALA A 124 -6.52 -0.70 8.76
CA ALA A 124 -7.62 -0.41 9.68
C ALA A 124 -8.61 0.60 9.11
N PHE A 125 -8.14 1.66 8.44
CA PHE A 125 -8.98 2.64 7.76
C PHE A 125 -9.82 1.99 6.66
N ALA A 126 -9.20 1.11 5.86
CA ALA A 126 -9.89 0.35 4.83
C ALA A 126 -11.01 -0.52 5.43
N TYR A 127 -10.74 -1.22 6.53
CA TYR A 127 -11.70 -2.11 7.19
C TYR A 127 -12.84 -1.37 7.92
N PHE A 128 -12.52 -0.33 8.69
CA PHE A 128 -13.52 0.33 9.55
C PHE A 128 -14.30 1.45 8.86
N ILE A 129 -13.73 2.11 7.86
CA ILE A 129 -14.33 3.30 7.25
C ILE A 129 -14.72 3.02 5.81
N VAL A 130 -13.77 2.58 4.99
CA VAL A 130 -13.99 2.45 3.54
C VAL A 130 -14.93 1.29 3.23
N PHE A 131 -14.66 0.14 3.81
CA PHE A 131 -15.41 -1.08 3.56
C PHE A 131 -16.91 -0.93 3.87
N PRO A 132 -17.35 -0.44 5.06
CA PRO A 132 -18.77 -0.22 5.33
C PRO A 132 -19.42 0.80 4.41
N LEU A 133 -18.66 1.80 3.95
CA LEU A 133 -19.17 2.87 3.10
C LEU A 133 -19.44 2.39 1.67
N VAL A 134 -18.53 1.57 1.11
CA VAL A 134 -18.73 0.96 -0.22
C VAL A 134 -19.85 -0.08 -0.18
N PHE A 135 -19.89 -0.96 0.83
CA PHE A 135 -20.96 -1.95 0.94
C PHE A 135 -22.33 -1.31 1.25
N GLY A 136 -22.36 -0.28 2.09
CA GLY A 136 -23.57 0.51 2.32
C GLY A 136 -24.10 1.13 1.03
N PHE A 137 -23.21 1.61 0.16
CA PHE A 137 -23.59 2.11 -1.15
C PHE A 137 -24.12 1.01 -2.10
N PHE A 138 -23.47 -0.15 -2.17
CA PHE A 138 -23.92 -1.28 -2.99
C PHE A 138 -25.30 -1.80 -2.55
N THR A 139 -25.55 -1.89 -1.24
CA THR A 139 -26.85 -2.30 -0.71
C THR A 139 -27.95 -1.25 -0.96
N ALA A 140 -27.62 0.04 -0.92
CA ALA A 140 -28.58 1.12 -1.17
C ALA A 140 -29.03 1.23 -2.63
N ILE A 141 -28.18 0.84 -3.59
CA ILE A 141 -28.50 0.88 -5.03
C ILE A 141 -29.25 -0.36 -5.51
N SER A 142 -29.21 -1.45 -4.75
CA SER A 142 -30.01 -2.64 -5.03
C SER A 142 -31.50 -2.29 -5.04
N LEU A 143 -32.02 -2.01 -6.23
CA LEU A 143 -33.45 -1.91 -6.51
C LEU A 143 -34.10 -3.21 -6.02
N GLY A 144 -34.94 -3.11 -5.00
CA GLY A 144 -35.49 -4.24 -4.28
C GLY A 144 -35.95 -5.37 -5.21
N GLY A 145 -35.44 -6.58 -4.97
CA GLY A 145 -35.82 -7.79 -5.70
C GLY A 145 -34.69 -8.71 -6.15
N VAL A 146 -33.42 -8.36 -5.92
CA VAL A 146 -32.28 -9.25 -6.24
C VAL A 146 -31.61 -9.66 -4.93
N GLU A 147 -31.62 -10.96 -4.62
CA GLU A 147 -30.85 -11.51 -3.51
C GLU A 147 -29.35 -11.35 -3.79
N PHE A 148 -28.60 -10.85 -2.79
CA PHE A 148 -27.14 -10.75 -2.86
C PHE A 148 -26.51 -12.14 -2.76
N ALA A 149 -26.50 -12.89 -3.86
CA ALA A 149 -25.71 -14.11 -3.99
C ALA A 149 -24.26 -13.74 -4.32
N THR A 150 -23.54 -13.18 -3.35
CA THR A 150 -22.13 -12.80 -3.58
C THR A 150 -21.24 -14.04 -3.52
N ASP A 151 -20.43 -14.22 -4.57
CA ASP A 151 -19.41 -15.25 -4.59
C ASP A 151 -18.30 -14.94 -3.58
N ILE A 152 -17.96 -15.95 -2.79
CA ILE A 152 -17.02 -15.84 -1.68
C ILE A 152 -15.60 -15.44 -2.11
N SER A 153 -15.16 -15.96 -3.25
CA SER A 153 -13.82 -15.69 -3.78
C SER A 153 -13.75 -14.27 -4.33
N SER A 154 -14.77 -13.87 -5.08
CA SER A 154 -14.88 -12.51 -5.64
C SER A 154 -14.95 -11.44 -4.54
N TYR A 155 -15.70 -11.73 -3.47
CA TYR A 155 -15.80 -10.86 -2.32
C TYR A 155 -14.45 -10.70 -1.61
N LEU A 156 -13.77 -11.80 -1.32
CA LEU A 156 -12.47 -11.75 -0.65
C LEU A 156 -11.43 -11.08 -1.52
N ASP A 157 -11.47 -11.29 -2.83
CA ASP A 157 -10.59 -10.63 -3.78
C ASP A 157 -10.76 -9.12 -3.74
N PHE A 158 -12.01 -8.65 -3.70
CA PHE A 158 -12.32 -7.22 -3.53
C PHE A 158 -11.77 -6.68 -2.20
N VAL A 159 -12.04 -7.36 -1.07
CA VAL A 159 -11.62 -6.90 0.26
C VAL A 159 -10.09 -6.90 0.40
N LEU A 160 -9.42 -7.95 -0.07
CA LEU A 160 -7.96 -8.07 -0.03
C LEU A 160 -7.29 -7.03 -0.93
N ALA A 161 -7.83 -6.80 -2.13
CA ALA A 161 -7.33 -5.75 -3.01
C ALA A 161 -7.51 -4.36 -2.38
N LEU A 162 -8.65 -4.09 -1.74
CA LEU A 162 -8.92 -2.85 -1.02
C LEU A 162 -7.91 -2.62 0.10
N PHE A 163 -7.67 -3.63 0.95
CA PHE A 163 -6.69 -3.49 2.04
C PHE A 163 -5.27 -3.27 1.52
N PHE A 164 -4.89 -3.97 0.45
CA PHE A 164 -3.56 -3.80 -0.15
C PHE A 164 -3.39 -2.38 -0.72
N ALA A 165 -4.39 -1.89 -1.46
CA ALA A 165 -4.34 -0.57 -2.05
C ALA A 165 -4.31 0.54 -1.00
N PHE A 166 -5.14 0.46 0.04
CA PHE A 166 -5.14 1.45 1.11
C PHE A 166 -3.91 1.34 2.02
N GLY A 167 -3.43 0.13 2.31
CA GLY A 167 -2.17 -0.07 3.03
C GLY A 167 -1.00 0.61 2.31
N ILE A 168 -0.90 0.44 0.99
CA ILE A 168 0.12 1.11 0.17
C ILE A 168 -0.15 2.61 0.03
N ALA A 169 -1.40 3.03 -0.13
CA ALA A 169 -1.74 4.45 -0.24
C ALA A 169 -1.35 5.23 1.03
N PHE A 170 -1.45 4.60 2.20
CA PHE A 170 -0.99 5.18 3.45
C PHE A 170 0.53 5.32 3.55
N GLU A 171 1.32 4.68 2.68
CA GLU A 171 2.77 4.91 2.57
C GLU A 171 3.13 6.14 1.71
N VAL A 172 2.18 6.67 0.94
CA VAL A 172 2.39 7.85 0.07
C VAL A 172 2.91 9.06 0.85
N PRO A 173 2.36 9.44 2.02
CA PRO A 173 2.91 10.54 2.82
C PRO A 173 4.38 10.34 3.19
N VAL A 174 4.76 9.13 3.59
CA VAL A 174 6.14 8.81 3.98
C VAL A 174 7.07 8.87 2.78
N ALA A 175 6.63 8.34 1.64
CA ALA A 175 7.36 8.43 0.39
C ALA A 175 7.60 9.88 -0.04
N ILE A 176 6.58 10.75 0.08
CA ILE A 176 6.70 12.18 -0.25
C ILE A 176 7.72 12.88 0.66
N ILE A 177 7.63 12.67 1.97
CA ILE A 177 8.57 13.24 2.94
C ILE A 177 9.99 12.82 2.60
N LEU A 178 10.20 11.52 2.32
CA LEU A 178 11.51 11.00 2.01
C LEU A 178 12.07 11.57 0.71
N LEU A 179 11.27 11.66 -0.36
CA LEU A 179 11.69 12.24 -1.63
C LEU A 179 12.08 13.71 -1.50
N CYS A 180 11.33 14.48 -0.70
CA CYS A 180 11.64 15.88 -0.44
C CYS A 180 12.89 16.05 0.41
N TRP A 181 13.10 15.14 1.35
CA TRP A 181 14.26 15.16 2.25
C TRP A 181 15.56 14.74 1.54
N THR A 182 15.50 13.75 0.63
CA THR A 182 16.65 13.36 -0.19
C THR A 182 17.00 14.40 -1.26
N GLY A 183 16.21 15.46 -1.42
CA GLY A 183 16.38 16.47 -2.47
C GLY A 183 16.05 15.96 -3.88
N ALA A 184 15.38 14.81 -4.00
CA ALA A 184 15.00 14.26 -5.30
C ALA A 184 13.89 15.09 -5.98
N THR A 185 13.16 15.87 -5.19
CA THR A 185 12.08 16.75 -5.63
C THR A 185 11.75 17.76 -4.53
N THR A 186 10.99 18.80 -4.86
CA THR A 186 10.51 19.79 -3.88
C THR A 186 9.00 19.70 -3.64
N PRO A 187 8.48 20.13 -2.47
CA PRO A 187 7.04 20.19 -2.25
C PRO A 187 6.29 21.07 -3.26
N LYS A 188 6.99 22.05 -3.87
CA LYS A 188 6.44 22.89 -4.93
C LYS A 188 6.23 22.10 -6.23
N GLU A 189 7.26 21.36 -6.66
CA GLU A 189 7.15 20.48 -7.84
C GLU A 189 6.08 19.40 -7.69
N LEU A 190 5.95 18.80 -6.50
CA LEU A 190 4.87 17.83 -6.26
C LEU A 190 3.49 18.49 -6.27
N ALA A 191 3.37 19.71 -5.75
CA ALA A 191 2.12 20.45 -5.77
C ALA A 191 1.67 20.80 -7.20
N GLU A 192 2.60 21.03 -8.13
CA GLU A 192 2.26 21.22 -9.55
C GLU A 192 1.74 19.92 -10.19
N LYS A 193 2.18 18.76 -9.69
CA LYS A 193 1.75 17.44 -10.19
C LYS A 193 0.44 16.92 -9.58
N ARG A 194 -0.30 17.75 -8.83
CA ARG A 194 -1.63 17.43 -8.27
C ARG A 194 -2.58 16.74 -9.26
N PRO A 195 -2.76 17.24 -10.50
CA PRO A 195 -3.71 16.63 -11.42
C PRO A 195 -3.35 15.18 -11.76
N TYR A 196 -2.06 14.84 -11.85
CA TYR A 196 -1.61 13.46 -12.13
C TYR A 196 -1.89 12.51 -10.97
N ILE A 197 -1.74 12.98 -9.73
CA ILE A 197 -2.05 12.18 -8.54
C ILE A 197 -3.55 11.93 -8.43
N VAL A 198 -4.37 12.95 -8.73
CA VAL A 198 -5.83 12.78 -8.77
C VAL A 198 -6.20 11.72 -9.80
N VAL A 199 -5.66 11.80 -11.03
CA VAL A 199 -5.90 10.77 -12.05
C VAL A 199 -5.44 9.39 -11.58
N GLY A 200 -4.27 9.28 -10.96
CA GLY A 200 -3.76 8.03 -10.38
C GLY A 200 -4.70 7.45 -9.32
N ALA A 201 -5.23 8.28 -8.42
CA ALA A 201 -6.21 7.87 -7.41
C ALA A 201 -7.50 7.35 -8.05
N PHE A 202 -8.00 7.99 -9.11
CA PHE A 202 -9.18 7.51 -9.85
C PHE A 202 -8.91 6.21 -10.61
N ILE A 203 -7.70 6.00 -11.14
CA ILE A 203 -7.30 4.73 -11.80
C ILE A 203 -7.28 3.60 -10.78
N VAL A 204 -6.67 3.82 -9.60
CA VAL A 204 -6.68 2.83 -8.52
C VAL A 204 -8.11 2.55 -8.06
N GLY A 205 -8.94 3.59 -7.90
CA GLY A 205 -10.37 3.42 -7.61
C GLY A 205 -11.07 2.54 -8.63
N MET A 206 -10.86 2.79 -9.93
CA MET A 206 -11.44 2.00 -11.03
C MET A 206 -10.97 0.54 -11.04
N MET A 207 -9.75 0.24 -10.58
CA MET A 207 -9.28 -1.15 -10.46
C MET A 207 -9.91 -1.89 -9.29
N LEU A 208 -10.25 -1.17 -8.23
CA LEU A 208 -10.76 -1.76 -6.99
C LEU A 208 -12.27 -1.90 -7.00
N THR A 209 -12.99 -0.88 -7.46
CA THR A 209 -14.45 -0.93 -7.56
C THR A 209 -14.84 -1.29 -8.99
N PRO A 210 -16.03 -1.90 -9.19
CA PRO A 210 -16.68 -1.92 -10.48
C PRO A 210 -16.75 -0.50 -11.10
N PRO A 211 -17.12 -0.36 -12.39
CA PRO A 211 -17.23 0.94 -13.04
C PRO A 211 -18.44 1.73 -12.51
N ASP A 212 -18.37 2.16 -11.25
CA ASP A 212 -19.36 2.95 -10.54
C ASP A 212 -18.73 4.25 -10.05
N MET A 213 -19.32 5.38 -10.49
CA MET A 213 -18.72 6.70 -10.29
C MET A 213 -18.62 7.09 -8.81
N ILE A 214 -19.56 6.64 -7.98
CA ILE A 214 -19.67 7.07 -6.59
C ILE A 214 -18.64 6.33 -5.72
N SER A 215 -18.57 5.00 -5.75
CA SER A 215 -17.56 4.25 -4.98
C SER A 215 -16.17 4.58 -5.49
N GLN A 216 -15.97 4.74 -6.80
CA GLN A 216 -14.69 5.17 -7.35
C GLN A 216 -14.24 6.52 -6.76
N THR A 217 -15.14 7.51 -6.71
CA THR A 217 -14.85 8.84 -6.13
C THR A 217 -14.62 8.74 -4.62
N LEU A 218 -15.41 7.93 -3.93
CA LEU A 218 -15.32 7.67 -2.50
C LEU A 218 -13.96 7.08 -2.11
N LEU A 219 -13.39 6.19 -2.94
CA LEU A 219 -12.05 5.64 -2.75
C LEU A 219 -10.95 6.65 -3.12
N ALA A 220 -11.16 7.45 -4.17
CA ALA A 220 -10.18 8.43 -4.64
C ALA A 220 -9.96 9.58 -3.65
N ILE A 221 -11.01 10.05 -2.96
CA ILE A 221 -10.93 11.17 -2.02
C ILE A 221 -9.90 10.93 -0.90
N PRO A 222 -9.95 9.81 -0.14
CA PRO A 222 -8.93 9.49 0.85
C PRO A 222 -7.50 9.48 0.29
N MET A 223 -7.30 8.94 -0.91
CA MET A 223 -5.97 8.91 -1.54
C MET A 223 -5.44 10.31 -1.85
N CYS A 224 -6.30 11.20 -2.34
CA CYS A 224 -5.95 12.61 -2.55
C CYS A 224 -5.65 13.34 -1.23
N ILE A 225 -6.40 13.05 -0.16
CA ILE A 225 -6.16 13.61 1.18
C ILE A 225 -4.79 13.16 1.72
N LEU A 226 -4.45 11.87 1.58
CA LEU A 226 -3.15 11.35 2.00
C LEU A 226 -2.00 12.06 1.26
N PHE A 227 -2.16 12.30 -0.04
CA PHE A 227 -1.19 13.09 -0.80
C PHE A 227 -1.02 14.51 -0.25
N GLU A 228 -2.11 15.20 0.08
CA GLU A 228 -2.05 16.54 0.68
C GLU A 228 -1.41 16.54 2.07
N ILE A 229 -1.70 15.53 2.89
CA ILE A 229 -1.07 15.33 4.19
C ILE A 229 0.44 15.16 4.01
N GLY A 230 0.87 14.31 3.06
CA GLY A 230 2.27 14.11 2.73
C GLY A 230 2.97 15.40 2.31
N LEU A 231 2.36 16.16 1.40
CA LEU A 231 2.85 17.46 0.96
C LEU A 231 2.96 18.48 2.10
N PHE A 232 1.96 18.50 3.00
CA PHE A 232 1.95 19.40 4.15
C PHE A 232 3.13 19.09 5.09
N PHE A 233 3.32 17.82 5.46
CA PHE A 233 4.42 17.42 6.33
C PHE A 233 5.79 17.60 5.67
N ALA A 234 5.91 17.33 4.37
CA ALA A 234 7.17 17.47 3.65
C ALA A 234 7.72 18.91 3.65
N ARG A 235 6.87 19.94 3.77
CA ARG A 235 7.31 21.35 3.89
C ARG A 235 8.20 21.60 5.10
N PHE A 236 8.07 20.81 6.16
CA PHE A 236 8.89 20.93 7.37
C PHE A 236 10.23 20.19 7.27
N TYR A 237 10.40 19.32 6.27
CA TYR A 237 11.58 18.46 6.08
C TYR A 237 12.39 18.83 4.83
N VAL A 238 12.09 19.96 4.18
CA VAL A 238 12.84 20.44 3.02
C VAL A 238 14.24 20.85 3.47
N ARG A 239 15.25 20.21 2.88
CA ARG A 239 16.63 20.66 3.00
C ARG A 239 16.71 22.07 2.43
N LYS A 240 17.07 23.05 3.27
CA LYS A 240 17.42 24.39 2.79
C LYS A 240 18.53 24.19 1.75
N PRO A 241 18.45 24.78 0.55
CA PRO A 241 19.59 24.77 -0.35
C PRO A 241 20.76 25.37 0.42
N ASP A 242 21.84 24.60 0.57
CA ASP A 242 23.08 25.14 1.12
C ASP A 242 23.48 26.29 0.18
N ALA A 243 23.59 27.50 0.71
CA ALA A 243 23.90 28.73 -0.03
C ALA A 243 25.31 28.73 -0.64
N ASP A 244 25.99 27.59 -0.63
CA ASP A 244 27.39 27.42 -1.04
C ASP A 244 27.50 26.97 -2.52
N GLU A 245 26.42 26.53 -3.17
CA GLU A 245 26.42 26.17 -4.61
C GLU A 245 26.25 27.39 -5.55
N GLU A 246 25.86 28.56 -5.03
CA GLU A 246 25.79 29.79 -5.82
C GLU A 246 27.15 30.52 -5.93
N GLU A 247 28.10 30.31 -5.00
CA GLU A 247 29.43 30.95 -5.05
C GLU A 247 30.45 30.23 -5.99
N GLU A 248 30.29 28.93 -6.26
CA GLU A 248 31.16 28.20 -7.22
C GLU A 248 30.75 28.41 -8.69
N ALA A 249 29.56 28.94 -8.96
CA ALA A 249 29.12 29.29 -10.31
C ALA A 249 29.51 30.73 -10.73
N GLU A 250 29.94 31.57 -9.78
CA GLU A 250 30.37 32.95 -10.01
C GLU A 250 31.88 33.20 -9.81
N SER A 251 32.70 32.16 -9.56
CA SER A 251 34.16 32.27 -9.40
C SER A 251 34.99 31.72 -10.56
#